data_AF-A0A317Z316-F1
#
_entry.id   AF-A0A317Z316-F1
#
_cell.length_a   1.000
_cell.length_b   1.000
_cell.length_c   1.000
_cell.angle_alpha   90.00
_cell.angle_beta   90.00
_cell.angle_gamma   90.00
#
_symmetry.space_group_name_H-M   'P 1'
#
loop_
_entity.id
_entity.type
_entity.pdbx_description
1 polymer ?
#
loop_
_entity_poly.entity_id
_entity_poly.type
_entity_poly.pdbx_seq_one_letter_code
_entity_poly.pdbx_strand_id
1 'polypeptide(L)' 'AHTYNKKVVITKKKYDLWNSFYFDSKKGKSDAYVNKPVIAKYIYTLGNGRQYYSLYSIKSDKWLGYVNVNATK' A
#
# COMPACT_ATOMS: atom_id res chain seq x y z
N ALA A 1 6.25 12.54 -3.84
CA ALA A 1 5.02 11.73 -3.77
C ALA A 1 4.01 12.31 -4.73
N HIS A 2 3.26 11.49 -5.45
CA HIS A 2 2.20 11.95 -6.34
C HIS A 2 0.84 11.54 -5.80
N THR A 3 -0.15 12.41 -5.96
CA THR A 3 -1.54 12.10 -5.66
C THR A 3 -2.03 11.08 -6.68
N TYR A 4 -2.58 9.97 -6.18
CA TYR A 4 -3.15 8.91 -7.00
C TYR A 4 -4.67 8.82 -6.80
N ASN A 5 -5.10 8.80 -5.53
CA ASN A 5 -6.50 8.73 -5.09
C ASN A 5 -7.40 7.79 -5.92
N LYS A 6 -6.94 6.55 -6.14
CA LYS A 6 -7.73 5.51 -6.82
C LYS A 6 -7.98 4.31 -5.93
N LYS A 7 -9.09 3.63 -6.20
CA LYS A 7 -9.41 2.34 -5.63
C LYS A 7 -8.54 1.26 -6.29
N VAL A 8 -7.81 0.51 -5.49
CA VAL A 8 -6.96 -0.61 -5.93
C VAL A 8 -7.33 -1.86 -5.16
N VAL A 9 -7.08 -3.02 -5.74
CA VAL A 9 -7.30 -4.30 -5.06
C VAL A 9 -5.96 -4.96 -4.83
N ILE A 10 -5.71 -5.36 -3.58
CA ILE A 10 -4.53 -6.15 -3.27
C ILE A 10 -4.77 -7.56 -3.81
N THR A 11 -4.01 -7.94 -4.84
CA THR A 11 -4.13 -9.25 -5.49
C THR A 11 -2.99 -10.18 -5.11
N LYS A 12 -1.88 -9.64 -4.59
CA LYS A 12 -0.71 -10.43 -4.20
C LYS A 12 -0.59 -10.61 -2.69
N LYS A 13 -0.30 -11.86 -2.31
CA LYS A 13 0.06 -12.31 -0.96
C LYS A 13 1.55 -12.09 -0.68
N LYS A 14 1.95 -12.12 0.59
CA LYS A 14 3.34 -12.01 1.09
C LYS A 14 4.03 -10.65 0.89
N TYR A 15 3.27 -9.57 0.67
CA TYR A 15 3.84 -8.22 0.68
C TYR A 15 3.72 -7.63 2.08
N ASP A 16 4.81 -7.08 2.59
CA ASP A 16 4.79 -6.36 3.87
C ASP A 16 4.13 -4.99 3.70
N LEU A 17 3.26 -4.64 4.64
CA LEU A 17 2.72 -3.29 4.80
C LEU A 17 3.64 -2.53 5.73
N TRP A 18 4.29 -1.51 5.22
CA TRP A 18 5.29 -0.75 5.95
C TRP A 18 4.69 0.49 6.62
N ASN A 19 5.17 0.81 7.81
CA ASN A 19 4.81 2.05 8.49
C ASN A 19 5.63 3.25 7.95
N SER A 20 6.82 3.00 7.43
CA SER A 20 7.68 4.03 6.86
C SER A 20 8.52 3.49 5.71
N PHE A 21 9.07 4.39 4.91
CA PHE A 21 10.03 4.05 3.86
C PHE A 21 11.42 3.66 4.41
N TYR A 22 11.63 3.78 5.73
CA TYR A 22 12.80 3.24 6.41
C TYR A 22 12.77 1.72 6.56
N PHE A 23 11.64 1.06 6.25
CA PHE A 23 11.47 -0.39 6.37
C PHE A 23 11.82 -0.92 7.78
N ASP A 24 11.65 -0.06 8.78
CA ASP A 24 11.98 -0.25 10.18
C ASP A 24 10.85 -0.96 10.93
N SER A 25 9.60 -0.58 10.63
CA SER A 25 8.40 -1.12 11.28
C SER A 25 7.40 -1.65 10.27
N LYS A 26 7.08 -2.94 10.38
CA LYS A 26 6.01 -3.60 9.64
C LYS A 26 4.69 -3.40 10.38
N LYS A 27 3.71 -2.82 9.69
CA LYS A 27 2.36 -2.62 10.20
C LYS A 27 1.49 -3.88 10.05
N GLY A 28 1.85 -4.73 9.09
CA GLY A 28 1.19 -6.01 8.85
C GLY A 28 1.59 -6.61 7.51
N LYS A 29 0.79 -7.56 7.05
CA LYS A 29 0.96 -8.20 5.74
C LYS A 29 -0.23 -7.92 4.84
N SER A 30 0.02 -7.86 3.54
CA SER A 30 -0.98 -7.71 2.50
C SER A 30 -2.01 -8.85 2.53
N ASP A 31 -1.63 -10.03 3.05
CA ASP A 31 -2.46 -11.23 3.18
C ASP A 31 -3.82 -10.98 3.81
N ALA A 32 -3.90 -10.13 4.84
CA ALA A 32 -5.15 -9.78 5.52
C ALA A 32 -6.14 -8.98 4.66
N TYR A 33 -5.66 -8.42 3.56
CA TYR A 33 -6.34 -7.49 2.67
C TYR A 33 -6.42 -8.00 1.22
N VAL A 34 -6.00 -9.24 0.96
CA VAL A 34 -6.10 -9.83 -0.38
C VAL A 34 -7.55 -9.94 -0.81
N ASN A 35 -7.81 -9.62 -2.08
CA ASN A 35 -9.13 -9.51 -2.68
C ASN A 35 -10.05 -8.48 -2.00
N LYS A 36 -9.49 -7.61 -1.14
CA LYS A 36 -10.24 -6.47 -0.59
C LYS A 36 -9.88 -5.20 -1.35
N PRO A 37 -10.89 -4.42 -1.75
CA PRO A 37 -10.63 -3.11 -2.31
C PRO A 37 -10.17 -2.14 -1.21
N VAL A 38 -9.16 -1.34 -1.54
CA VAL A 38 -8.56 -0.30 -0.69
C VAL A 38 -8.35 0.98 -1.52
N ILE A 39 -8.14 2.12 -0.87
CA ILE A 39 -7.85 3.39 -1.57
C ILE A 39 -6.35 3.63 -1.53
N ALA A 40 -5.72 3.74 -2.69
CA ALA A 40 -4.36 4.24 -2.81
C ALA A 40 -4.42 5.77 -2.99
N LYS A 41 -4.19 6.53 -1.92
CA LYS A 41 -4.25 8.01 -1.97
C LYS A 41 -3.00 8.61 -2.62
N TYR A 42 -1.84 8.03 -2.34
CA TYR A 42 -0.55 8.55 -2.78
C TYR A 42 0.33 7.43 -3.34
N ILE A 43 1.19 7.79 -4.30
CA ILE A 43 2.27 6.95 -4.82
C ILE A 43 3.61 7.62 -4.53
N TYR A 44 4.57 6.82 -4.07
CA TYR A 44 5.92 7.25 -3.74
C TYR A 44 6.90 6.45 -4.58
N THR A 45 7.70 7.15 -5.38
CA THR A 45 8.84 6.56 -6.09
C THR A 45 10.07 6.76 -5.23
N LEU A 46 10.69 5.67 -4.80
CA LEU A 46 11.97 5.70 -4.09
C LEU A 46 13.11 5.90 -5.09
N GLY A 47 14.29 6.33 -4.62
CA GLY A 47 15.46 6.58 -5.46
C GLY A 47 15.97 5.34 -6.22
N ASN A 48 15.57 4.13 -5.81
CA ASN A 48 15.86 2.87 -6.50
C ASN A 48 14.84 2.53 -7.62
N GLY A 49 13.96 3.47 -7.98
CA GLY A 49 12.93 3.28 -9.01
C GLY A 49 11.70 2.47 -8.55
N ARG A 50 11.70 1.95 -7.32
CA ARG A 50 10.54 1.20 -6.79
C ARG A 50 9.44 2.15 -6.37
N GLN A 51 8.22 1.81 -6.72
CA GLN A 51 7.04 2.58 -6.36
C GLN A 51 6.24 1.90 -5.23
N TYR A 52 5.69 2.72 -4.35
CA TYR A 52 4.88 2.29 -3.21
C TYR A 52 3.59 3.09 -3.13
N TYR A 53 2.47 2.41 -2.91
CA TYR A 53 1.18 3.02 -2.64
C TYR A 53 0.96 3.20 -1.14
N SER A 54 0.43 4.36 -0.77
CA SER A 54 -0.14 4.61 0.56
C SER A 54 -1.59 4.16 0.58
N LEU A 55 -1.84 3.02 1.25
CA LEU A 55 -3.15 2.39 1.28
C LEU A 55 -4.00 2.88 2.45
N TYR A 56 -5.29 3.05 2.16
CA TYR A 56 -6.31 3.48 3.11
C TYR A 56 -7.51 2.53 3.03
N SER A 57 -8.08 2.23 4.19
CA SER A 57 -9.31 1.45 4.30
C SER A 57 -10.48 2.24 3.74
N ILE A 58 -11.22 1.68 2.79
CA ILE A 58 -12.44 2.32 2.26
C ILE A 58 -13.50 2.51 3.35
N LYS A 59 -13.59 1.58 4.30
CA LYS A 59 -14.64 1.58 5.33
C LYS A 59 -14.45 2.65 6.41
N SER A 60 -13.20 3.00 6.72
CA SER A 60 -12.87 3.79 7.92
C SER A 60 -11.91 4.95 7.64
N ASP A 61 -11.52 5.13 6.37
CA ASP A 61 -10.44 6.01 5.92
C ASP A 61 -9.12 5.85 6.70
N LYS A 62 -8.96 4.72 7.39
CA LYS A 62 -7.78 4.44 8.21
C LYS A 62 -6.62 4.08 7.31
N TRP A 63 -5.49 4.74 7.52
CA TRP A 63 -4.26 4.40 6.83
C TRP A 63 -3.75 3.01 7.23
N LEU A 64 -3.62 2.13 6.23
CA LEU A 64 -3.24 0.72 6.38
C LEU A 64 -1.73 0.51 6.35
N GLY A 65 -1.01 1.34 5.60
CA GLY A 65 0.43 1.21 5.41
C GLY A 65 0.86 1.47 3.97
N TYR A 66 2.17 1.42 3.75
CA TYR A 66 2.76 1.46 2.42
C TYR A 66 2.92 0.04 1.87
N VAL A 67 2.49 -0.18 0.63
CA VAL A 67 2.71 -1.44 -0.09
C VAL A 67 3.37 -1.17 -1.43
N ASN A 68 4.15 -2.12 -1.95
CA ASN A 68 4.68 -2.00 -3.30
C ASN A 68 3.54 -2.01 -4.34
N VAL A 69 3.63 -1.17 -5.37
CA VAL A 69 2.58 -1.07 -6.42
C VAL A 69 2.30 -2.40 -7.11
N ASN A 70 3.32 -3.27 -7.23
CA ASN A 70 3.20 -4.60 -7.85
C ASN A 70 2.33 -5.57 -7.03
N ALA A 71 2.02 -5.23 -5.77
CA ALA A 71 1.13 -6.04 -4.94
C ALA A 71 -0.35 -5.83 -5.27
N THR A 72 -0.65 -4.77 -6.02
CA THR A 72 -2.01 -4.29 -6.30
C THR A 72 -2.33 -4.30 -7.79
N LYS A 73 -3.60 -4.41 -8.13
CA LYS A 73 -4.15 -4.21 -9.48
C LYS A 73 -5.25 -3.16 -9.44
#